data_AF-X1IWT0-F1
#
_entry.id   AF-X1IWT0-F1
#
_cell.length_a   1.000
_cell.length_b   1.000
_cell.length_c   1.000
_cell.angle_alpha   90.00
_cell.angle_beta   90.00
_cell.angle_gamma   90.00
#
_symmetry.space_group_name_H-M   'P 1'
#
loop_
_entity.id
_entity.type
_entity.pdbx_description
1 polymer ?
#
loop_
_entity_poly.entity_id
_entity_poly.type
_entity_poly.pdbx_seq_one_letter_code
_entity_poly.pdbx_strand_id
1 'polypeptide(L)'
;MWHDSKGATSLQSGKVVPILALDKYLKTPISQRGGLNVPCLKAMERLTTGAMAELIDNAGEERFLAKAARFQADLAQTEASQSLYQGIMGALGYAKNKPPFLELARRLPLQLLESMTQGKRADEEYLAQQQALLLGTAGLLPSQRPSRHQGIRLDDKWV
;
A
#
# COMPACT_ATOMS: atom_id res chain seq x y z
N MET A 1 -13.05 28.11 -14.17
CA MET A 1 -12.81 28.92 -12.94
C MET A 1 -13.42 28.14 -11.78
N TRP A 2 -12.64 27.27 -11.13
CA TRP A 2 -13.15 26.39 -10.08
C TRP A 2 -13.19 27.16 -8.75
N HIS A 3 -14.31 27.15 -8.06
CA HIS A 3 -14.47 27.89 -6.79
C HIS A 3 -13.68 27.18 -5.69
N ASP A 4 -12.45 27.64 -5.46
CA ASP A 4 -11.66 27.30 -4.27
C ASP A 4 -12.42 27.79 -3.03
N SER A 5 -12.55 26.94 -2.03
CA SER A 5 -13.31 27.23 -0.81
C SER A 5 -12.68 28.31 0.08
N LYS A 6 -11.55 28.91 -0.35
CA LYS A 6 -10.63 29.75 0.43
C LYS A 6 -10.03 29.05 1.66
N GLY A 7 -10.44 27.81 1.94
CA GLY A 7 -9.78 26.90 2.88
C GLY A 7 -8.62 26.20 2.19
N ALA A 8 -7.44 26.30 2.80
CA ALA A 8 -6.23 25.60 2.39
C ALA A 8 -6.01 24.40 3.31
N THR A 9 -5.79 23.20 2.75
CA THR A 9 -5.26 22.08 3.52
C THR A 9 -3.74 22.11 3.42
N SER A 10 -3.08 22.16 4.57
CA SER A 10 -1.62 21.99 4.66
C SER A 10 -1.30 20.50 4.67
N LEU A 11 -0.50 20.06 3.69
CA LEU A 11 0.08 18.71 3.71
C LEU A 11 1.17 18.64 4.78
N GLN A 12 1.51 17.42 5.22
CA GLN A 12 2.66 17.19 6.12
C GLN A 12 3.99 17.68 5.54
N SER A 13 4.06 17.87 4.23
CA SER A 13 5.20 18.47 3.53
C SER A 13 5.25 20.00 3.60
N GLY A 14 4.33 20.65 4.32
CA GLY A 14 4.17 22.11 4.38
C GLY A 14 3.58 22.74 3.11
N LYS A 15 3.25 21.93 2.09
CA LYS A 15 2.67 22.42 0.84
C LYS A 15 1.17 22.62 1.03
N VAL A 16 0.69 23.80 0.64
CA VAL A 16 -0.74 24.12 0.63
C VAL A 16 -1.37 23.54 -0.63
N VAL A 17 -2.47 22.81 -0.47
CA VAL A 17 -3.30 22.34 -1.59
C VAL A 17 -4.70 22.97 -1.54
N PRO A 18 -5.25 23.37 -2.70
CA PRO A 18 -6.58 23.98 -2.76
C PRO A 18 -7.65 22.96 -2.41
N ILE A 19 -8.66 23.38 -1.67
CA ILE A 19 -9.83 22.55 -1.33
C ILE A 19 -10.95 22.92 -2.30
N LEU A 20 -11.32 21.95 -3.14
CA LEU A 20 -12.49 22.07 -4.01
C LEU A 20 -13.76 21.88 -3.18
N ALA A 21 -14.48 22.98 -2.94
CA ALA A 21 -15.83 22.95 -2.37
C ALA A 21 -16.81 22.43 -3.43
N LEU A 22 -17.20 21.16 -3.30
CA LEU A 22 -18.13 20.50 -4.22
C LEU A 22 -19.59 20.80 -3.90
N ASP A 23 -19.91 21.26 -2.69
CA ASP A 23 -21.28 21.52 -2.22
C ASP A 23 -22.09 22.40 -3.18
N LYS A 24 -21.49 23.44 -3.74
CA LYS A 24 -22.13 24.35 -4.71
C LYS A 24 -22.41 23.70 -6.07
N TYR A 25 -21.70 22.63 -6.39
CA TYR A 25 -21.86 21.85 -7.63
C TYR A 25 -22.71 20.60 -7.43
N LEU A 26 -23.03 20.24 -6.18
CA LEU A 26 -23.92 19.14 -5.85
C LEU A 26 -25.37 19.65 -5.87
N LYS A 27 -26.07 19.43 -7.00
CA LYS A 27 -27.51 19.78 -7.15
C LYS A 27 -28.46 19.03 -6.18
N THR A 28 -27.96 18.03 -5.47
CA THR A 28 -28.72 17.19 -4.55
C THR A 28 -27.83 16.79 -3.39
N PRO A 29 -28.28 16.91 -2.12
CA PRO A 29 -27.55 16.43 -0.95
C PRO A 29 -27.13 14.97 -1.14
N ILE A 30 -25.92 14.58 -0.70
CA ILE A 30 -25.45 13.18 -0.79
C ILE A 30 -26.44 12.22 -0.11
N SER A 31 -27.07 12.66 0.98
CA SER A 31 -28.12 11.92 1.70
C SER A 31 -29.42 11.70 0.90
N GLN A 32 -29.68 12.53 -0.11
CA GLN A 32 -30.86 12.45 -0.99
C GLN A 32 -30.54 11.92 -2.39
N ARG A 33 -29.28 11.58 -2.67
CA ARG A 33 -28.92 10.77 -3.83
C ARG A 33 -29.43 9.37 -3.55
N GLY A 34 -30.69 9.14 -3.95
CA GLY A 34 -31.36 7.84 -3.89
C GLY A 34 -30.39 6.75 -4.30
N GLY A 35 -30.36 5.70 -3.49
CA GLY A 35 -29.36 4.65 -3.38
C GLY A 35 -28.43 4.56 -4.58
N LEU A 36 -27.13 4.72 -4.31
CA LEU A 36 -26.06 4.20 -5.16
C LEU A 36 -26.63 2.94 -5.85
N ASN A 37 -26.88 3.02 -7.16
CA ASN A 37 -27.37 1.89 -7.95
C ASN A 37 -26.17 0.95 -8.12
N VAL A 38 -25.63 0.50 -7.00
CA VAL A 38 -24.56 -0.46 -6.93
C VAL A 38 -25.26 -1.81 -7.13
N PRO A 39 -24.96 -2.51 -8.23
CA PRO A 39 -25.62 -3.76 -8.56
C PRO A 39 -25.60 -4.77 -7.41
N CYS A 40 -24.57 -4.70 -6.55
CA CYS A 40 -24.46 -5.51 -5.34
C CYS A 40 -25.55 -5.22 -4.29
N LEU A 41 -25.98 -3.97 -4.06
CA LEU A 41 -27.04 -3.67 -3.09
C LEU A 41 -28.39 -4.23 -3.54
N LYS A 42 -28.70 -4.12 -4.83
CA LYS A 42 -29.92 -4.72 -5.41
C LYS A 42 -29.88 -6.25 -5.43
N ALA A 43 -28.69 -6.84 -5.53
CA ALA A 43 -28.51 -8.27 -5.37
C ALA A 43 -28.74 -8.71 -3.91
N MET A 44 -28.30 -7.90 -2.94
CA MET A 44 -28.53 -8.15 -1.51
C MET A 44 -30.02 -8.14 -1.15
N GLU A 45 -30.84 -7.30 -1.78
CA GLU A 45 -32.31 -7.29 -1.57
C GLU A 45 -33.01 -8.56 -2.08
N ARG A 46 -32.36 -9.34 -2.97
CA ARG A 46 -32.93 -10.53 -3.62
C ARG A 46 -32.43 -11.85 -3.02
N LEU A 47 -31.40 -11.80 -2.19
CA LEU A 47 -30.77 -12.98 -1.59
C LEU A 47 -31.22 -13.12 -0.14
N THR A 48 -31.49 -14.36 0.28
CA THR A 48 -31.67 -14.64 1.71
C THR A 48 -30.35 -14.48 2.45
N THR A 49 -30.40 -14.20 3.75
CA THR A 49 -29.19 -14.11 4.58
C THR A 49 -28.33 -15.38 4.49
N GLY A 50 -28.95 -16.56 4.42
CA GLY A 50 -28.25 -17.83 4.26
C GLY A 50 -27.52 -17.94 2.92
N ALA A 51 -28.19 -17.61 1.81
CA ALA A 51 -27.56 -17.62 0.48
C ALA A 51 -26.42 -16.59 0.36
N MET A 52 -26.55 -15.45 1.05
CA MET A 52 -25.49 -14.44 1.11
C MET A 52 -24.28 -14.94 1.92
N ALA A 53 -24.51 -15.57 3.07
CA ALA A 53 -23.43 -16.12 3.90
C ALA A 53 -22.65 -17.18 3.11
N GLU A 54 -23.36 -18.12 2.48
CA GLU A 54 -22.75 -19.17 1.65
C GLU A 54 -21.94 -18.59 0.48
N LEU A 55 -22.44 -17.54 -0.19
CA LEU A 55 -21.70 -16.86 -1.25
C LEU A 55 -20.38 -16.25 -0.74
N ILE A 56 -20.42 -15.58 0.41
CA ILE A 56 -19.23 -14.96 1.01
C ILE A 56 -18.24 -16.02 1.48
N ASP A 57 -18.73 -17.10 2.08
CA ASP A 57 -17.90 -18.22 2.54
C ASP A 57 -17.18 -18.88 1.35
N ASN A 58 -17.91 -19.19 0.28
CA ASN A 58 -17.34 -19.77 -0.94
C ASN A 58 -16.28 -18.85 -1.57
N ALA A 59 -16.56 -17.54 -1.67
CA ALA A 59 -15.59 -16.58 -2.19
C ALA A 59 -14.37 -16.42 -1.26
N GLY A 60 -14.58 -16.54 0.05
CA GLY A 60 -13.53 -16.54 1.06
C GLY A 60 -12.62 -17.75 0.94
N GLU A 61 -13.21 -18.93 0.78
CA GLU A 61 -12.52 -20.21 0.59
C GLU A 61 -11.74 -20.22 -0.72
N GLU A 62 -12.34 -19.82 -1.85
CA GLU A 62 -11.65 -19.71 -3.13
C GLU A 62 -10.42 -18.80 -3.00
N ARG A 63 -10.58 -17.62 -2.38
CA ARG A 63 -9.47 -16.70 -2.14
C ARG A 63 -8.40 -17.30 -1.23
N PHE A 64 -8.78 -18.09 -0.24
CA PHE A 64 -7.85 -18.76 0.67
C PHE A 64 -7.07 -19.85 -0.06
N LEU A 65 -7.74 -20.73 -0.81
CA LEU A 65 -7.14 -21.79 -1.60
C LEU A 65 -6.21 -21.23 -2.68
N ALA A 66 -6.61 -20.16 -3.37
CA ALA A 66 -5.75 -19.46 -4.33
C ALA A 66 -4.47 -18.93 -3.67
N LYS A 67 -4.53 -18.45 -2.42
CA LYS A 67 -3.32 -18.05 -1.68
C LYS A 67 -2.46 -19.25 -1.32
N ALA A 68 -3.08 -20.33 -0.83
CA ALA A 68 -2.38 -21.56 -0.45
C ALA A 68 -1.66 -22.21 -1.64
N ALA A 69 -2.31 -22.30 -2.80
CA ALA A 69 -1.73 -22.83 -4.02
C ALA A 69 -0.48 -22.05 -4.46
N ARG A 70 -0.47 -20.72 -4.31
CA ARG A 70 0.73 -19.90 -4.58
C ARG A 70 1.86 -20.24 -3.61
N PHE A 71 1.58 -20.36 -2.31
CA PHE A 71 2.59 -20.80 -1.34
C PHE A 71 3.13 -22.20 -1.68
N GLN A 72 2.28 -23.14 -2.08
CA GLN A 72 2.72 -24.47 -2.51
C GLN A 72 3.66 -24.40 -3.72
N ALA A 73 3.35 -23.55 -4.71
CA ALA A 73 4.22 -23.32 -5.85
C ALA A 73 5.55 -22.68 -5.45
N ASP A 74 5.53 -21.69 -4.55
CA ASP A 74 6.74 -21.01 -4.06
C ASP A 74 7.65 -21.98 -3.27
N LEU A 75 7.05 -22.85 -2.43
CA LEU A 75 7.75 -23.88 -1.67
C LEU A 75 8.42 -24.95 -2.55
N ALA A 76 7.96 -25.14 -3.79
CA ALA A 76 8.62 -26.04 -4.73
C ALA A 76 9.93 -25.46 -5.28
N GLN A 77 10.13 -24.14 -5.16
CA GLN A 77 11.27 -23.43 -5.77
C GLN A 77 12.20 -22.77 -4.74
N THR A 78 11.73 -22.57 -3.51
CA THR A 78 12.44 -21.82 -2.47
C THR A 78 12.21 -22.43 -1.09
N GLU A 79 13.19 -22.28 -0.20
CA GLU A 79 13.10 -22.65 1.22
C GLU A 79 11.85 -22.10 1.92
N ALA A 80 11.30 -22.88 2.86
CA ALA A 80 10.04 -22.56 3.52
C ALA A 80 10.06 -21.22 4.27
N SER A 81 11.18 -20.91 4.94
CA SER A 81 11.36 -19.65 5.67
C SER A 81 11.33 -18.43 4.74
N GLN A 82 11.95 -18.55 3.57
CA GLN A 82 11.98 -17.49 2.56
C GLN A 82 10.60 -17.31 1.90
N SER A 83 9.90 -18.40 1.59
CA SER A 83 8.52 -18.35 1.06
C SER A 83 7.58 -17.67 2.05
N LEU A 84 7.69 -17.99 3.35
CA LEU A 84 6.95 -17.30 4.42
C LEU A 84 7.29 -15.81 4.48
N TYR A 85 8.59 -15.47 4.46
CA TYR A 85 9.05 -14.08 4.49
C TYR A 85 8.52 -13.26 3.31
N GLN A 86 8.58 -13.77 2.08
CA GLN A 86 7.98 -13.11 0.91
C GLN A 86 6.48 -12.94 1.06
N GLY A 87 5.78 -13.94 1.63
CA GLY A 87 4.37 -13.86 1.96
C GLY A 87 4.03 -12.71 2.90
N ILE A 88 4.79 -12.56 3.99
CA ILE A 88 4.65 -11.46 4.96
C ILE A 88 4.90 -10.12 4.28
N MET A 89 5.99 -10.00 3.52
CA MET A 89 6.34 -8.77 2.79
C MET A 89 5.25 -8.37 1.80
N GLY A 90 4.72 -9.33 1.04
CA GLY A 90 3.60 -9.10 0.14
C GLY A 90 2.32 -8.65 0.84
N ALA A 91 2.08 -9.07 2.09
CA ALA A 91 0.96 -8.59 2.90
C ALA A 91 1.19 -7.17 3.43
N LEU A 92 2.40 -6.86 3.90
CA LEU A 92 2.80 -5.52 4.36
C LEU A 92 2.72 -4.46 3.24
N GLY A 93 2.91 -4.87 1.99
CA GLY A 93 2.73 -4.01 0.83
C GLY A 93 1.28 -3.60 0.54
N TYR A 94 0.27 -4.22 1.17
CA TYR A 94 -1.15 -4.02 0.86
C TYR A 94 -1.44 -4.06 -0.66
N ALA A 95 -2.56 -3.47 -1.12
CA ALA A 95 -2.92 -3.53 -2.54
C ALA A 95 -1.92 -2.80 -3.46
N LYS A 96 -1.40 -1.64 -3.04
CA LYS A 96 -0.60 -0.75 -3.91
C LYS A 96 0.89 -1.08 -3.93
N ASN A 97 1.44 -1.59 -2.84
CA ASN A 97 2.89 -1.81 -2.69
C ASN A 97 3.26 -3.30 -2.61
N LYS A 98 2.32 -4.23 -2.86
CA LYS A 98 2.65 -5.66 -2.86
C LYS A 98 3.77 -6.03 -3.86
N PRO A 99 3.75 -5.62 -5.14
CA PRO A 99 4.85 -5.91 -6.06
C PRO A 99 6.22 -5.37 -5.58
N PRO A 100 6.36 -4.09 -5.18
CA PRO A 100 7.65 -3.59 -4.71
C PRO A 100 8.11 -4.24 -3.39
N PHE A 101 7.20 -4.63 -2.48
CA PHE A 101 7.59 -5.36 -1.27
C PHE A 101 8.04 -6.80 -1.57
N LEU A 102 7.41 -7.48 -2.54
CA LEU A 102 7.87 -8.79 -2.99
C LEU A 102 9.25 -8.70 -3.63
N GLU A 103 9.48 -7.69 -4.46
CA GLU A 103 10.80 -7.45 -5.06
C GLU A 103 11.84 -7.10 -3.99
N LEU A 104 11.48 -6.31 -2.97
CA LEU A 104 12.35 -6.03 -1.83
C LEU A 104 12.73 -7.33 -1.10
N ALA A 105 11.77 -8.23 -0.84
CA ALA A 105 12.00 -9.51 -0.20
C ALA A 105 12.87 -10.48 -1.03
N ARG A 106 12.84 -10.34 -2.36
CA ARG A 106 13.71 -11.09 -3.27
C ARG A 106 15.14 -10.53 -3.30
N ARG A 107 15.27 -9.19 -3.27
CA ARG A 107 16.57 -8.49 -3.26
C ARG A 107 17.27 -8.56 -1.91
N LEU A 108 16.51 -8.73 -0.82
CA LEU A 108 17.00 -8.88 0.53
C LEU A 108 16.43 -10.18 1.14
N PRO A 109 16.99 -11.36 0.78
CA PRO A 109 16.51 -12.64 1.29
C PRO A 109 16.60 -12.73 2.82
N LEU A 110 15.70 -13.50 3.43
CA LEU A 110 15.61 -13.70 4.87
C LEU A 110 16.95 -14.17 5.47
N GLN A 111 17.61 -15.12 4.83
CA GLN A 111 18.91 -15.64 5.28
C GLN A 111 19.96 -14.52 5.42
N LEU A 112 19.92 -13.51 4.55
CA LEU A 112 20.83 -12.36 4.64
C LEU A 112 20.51 -11.52 5.87
N LEU A 113 19.23 -11.26 6.16
CA LEU A 113 18.80 -10.54 7.37
C LEU A 113 19.18 -11.30 8.64
N GLU A 114 19.01 -12.63 8.63
CA GLU A 114 19.34 -13.52 9.74
C GLU A 114 20.85 -13.61 9.97
N SER A 115 21.68 -13.68 8.91
CA SER A 115 23.13 -13.78 9.05
C SER A 115 23.76 -12.57 9.74
N MET A 116 23.16 -11.38 9.59
CA MET A 116 23.64 -10.15 10.21
C MET A 116 23.30 -10.05 11.71
N THR A 117 22.53 -11.01 12.24
CA THR A 117 22.15 -11.09 13.66
C THR A 117 23.18 -11.81 14.53
N GLN A 118 24.25 -12.38 13.94
CA GLN A 118 25.22 -13.17 14.68
C GLN A 118 26.16 -12.29 15.54
N GLY A 119 25.65 -11.87 16.69
CA GLY A 119 26.38 -11.16 17.74
C GLY A 119 25.44 -10.71 18.87
N LYS A 120 25.90 -10.73 20.11
CA LYS A 120 25.19 -10.10 21.24
C LYS A 120 25.19 -8.58 21.04
N ARG A 121 24.19 -8.04 20.36
CA ARG A 121 23.94 -6.59 20.23
C ARG A 121 22.75 -6.20 21.08
N ALA A 122 22.66 -4.92 21.43
CA ALA A 122 21.44 -4.38 22.02
C ALA A 122 20.30 -4.43 20.99
N ASP A 123 19.08 -4.71 21.44
CA ASP A 123 17.90 -4.85 20.57
C ASP A 123 17.66 -3.61 19.68
N GLU A 124 17.98 -2.41 20.17
CA GLU A 124 17.85 -1.15 19.44
C GLU A 124 18.81 -1.05 18.25
N GLU A 125 20.07 -1.45 18.43
CA GLU A 125 21.08 -1.45 17.36
C GLU A 125 20.71 -2.47 16.28
N TYR A 126 20.22 -3.63 16.71
CA TYR A 126 19.72 -4.66 15.82
C TYR A 126 18.56 -4.12 14.97
N LEU A 127 17.55 -3.52 15.60
CA LEU A 127 16.39 -2.96 14.89
C LEU A 127 16.81 -1.86 13.90
N ALA A 128 17.68 -0.95 14.32
CA ALA A 128 18.19 0.13 13.48
C ALA A 128 18.93 -0.41 12.24
N GLN A 129 19.73 -1.47 12.41
CA GLN A 129 20.42 -2.11 11.28
C GLN A 129 19.44 -2.77 10.31
N GLN A 130 18.45 -3.52 10.80
CA GLN A 130 17.44 -4.15 9.96
C GLN A 130 16.63 -3.12 9.17
N GLN A 131 16.24 -2.02 9.82
CA GLN A 131 15.59 -0.89 9.16
C GLN A 131 16.49 -0.27 8.09
N ALA A 132 17.78 -0.07 8.37
CA ALA A 132 18.73 0.49 7.41
C ALA A 132 18.91 -0.42 6.18
N LEU A 133 18.94 -1.75 6.36
CA LEU A 133 19.01 -2.70 5.24
C LEU A 133 17.77 -2.66 4.36
N LEU A 134 16.58 -2.69 4.97
CA LEU A 134 15.31 -2.62 4.26
C LEU A 134 15.16 -1.30 3.50
N LEU A 135 15.38 -0.17 4.18
CA LEU A 135 15.29 1.17 3.58
C LEU A 135 16.37 1.39 2.54
N GLY A 136 17.61 0.94 2.78
CA GLY A 136 18.72 1.04 1.84
C GLY A 136 18.50 0.23 0.57
N THR A 137 18.01 -0.99 0.69
CA THR A 137 17.67 -1.83 -0.47
C THR A 137 16.50 -1.23 -1.26
N ALA A 138 15.55 -0.61 -0.56
CA ALA A 138 14.43 0.12 -1.16
C ALA A 138 14.82 1.48 -1.78
N GLY A 139 16.06 1.97 -1.58
CA GLY A 139 16.49 3.28 -2.11
C GLY A 139 15.99 4.48 -1.30
N LEU A 140 15.63 4.29 -0.04
CA LEU A 140 14.97 5.28 0.81
C LEU A 140 15.91 5.96 1.82
N LEU A 141 17.19 5.61 1.85
CA LEU A 141 18.15 6.25 2.76
C LEU A 141 18.40 7.71 2.37
N PRO A 142 18.70 8.60 3.34
CA PRO A 142 19.05 9.99 3.04
C PRO A 142 20.18 10.15 2.02
N SER A 143 21.19 9.27 2.06
CA SER A 143 22.33 9.25 1.13
C SER A 143 21.95 8.88 -0.31
N GLN A 144 20.77 8.30 -0.53
CA GLN A 144 20.28 7.88 -1.85
C GLN A 144 19.32 8.91 -2.46
N ARG A 145 19.01 10.00 -1.74
CA ARG A 145 18.18 11.08 -2.26
C ARG A 145 19.02 11.95 -3.20
N PRO A 146 18.55 12.23 -4.43
CA PRO A 146 19.19 13.24 -5.27
C PRO A 146 19.19 14.56 -4.51
N SER A 147 20.36 15.21 -4.40
CA SER A 147 20.46 16.52 -3.79
C SER A 147 19.52 17.47 -4.52
N ARG A 148 18.57 18.09 -3.78
CA ARG A 148 17.60 19.05 -4.31
C ARG A 148 18.24 20.39 -4.76
N HIS A 149 19.54 20.39 -5.05
CA HIS A 149 20.36 21.56 -5.32
C HIS A 149 20.99 21.56 -6.72
N GLN A 150 20.27 21.08 -7.73
CA GLN A 150 20.57 21.47 -9.11
C GLN A 150 19.30 21.95 -9.82
N GLY A 151 19.19 23.29 -9.93
CA GLY A 151 18.55 23.95 -11.05
C GLY A 151 17.05 24.27 -10.96
N ILE A 152 16.61 25.10 -10.00
CA ILE A 152 15.56 26.06 -10.35
C ILE A 152 16.28 27.29 -10.92
N ARG A 153 16.55 27.24 -12.23
CA ARG A 153 16.87 28.44 -12.99
C ARG A 153 15.52 29.12 -13.24
N LEU A 154 15.20 30.14 -12.44
CA LEU A 154 14.03 30.99 -12.61
C LEU A 154 14.22 31.84 -13.87
N ASP A 155 13.98 31.29 -15.04
CA ASP A 155 13.80 32.05 -16.27
C ASP A 155 12.89 31.25 -17.18
N ASP A 156 11.58 31.39 -16.97
CA ASP A 156 10.60 31.24 -18.04
C ASP A 156 9.43 32.16 -17.73
N LYS A 157 9.51 33.36 -18.33
CA LYS A 157 8.40 34.29 -18.47
C LYS A 157 7.31 33.59 -19.29
N TRP A 158 6.17 33.32 -18.67
CA TRP A 158 4.95 32.99 -19.39
C TRP A 158 4.43 34.26 -20.06
N VAL A 159 4.53 34.32 -21.39
CA VAL A 159 3.66 35.14 -22.25
C VAL A 159 2.41 34.34 -22.53
#